data_AF-A0A3B9IGN3-F1
#
_entry.id   AF-A0A3B9IGN3-F1
#
_cell.length_a   1.000
_cell.length_b   1.000
_cell.length_c   1.000
_cell.angle_alpha   90.00
_cell.angle_beta   90.00
_cell.angle_gamma   90.00
#
_symmetry.space_group_name_H-M   'P 1'
#
loop_
_entity.id
_entity.type
_entity.pdbx_description
1 polymer ?
#
loop_
_entity_poly.entity_id
_entity_poly.type
_entity_poly.pdbx_seq_one_letter_code
_entity_poly.pdbx_strand_id
1 'polypeptide(L)' 'MSVQIRDAGTRSAPKVVITCAVTGSIHTPTMSPHLPWRPEDIAAQAIEAAEAGA' A
#
# COMPACT_ATOMS: atom_id res chain seq x y z
N MET A 1 -38.33 25.34 -4.25
CA MET A 1 -36.98 24.86 -4.64
C MET A 1 -36.00 25.29 -3.54
N SER A 2 -35.95 24.54 -2.44
CA SER A 2 -35.06 24.81 -1.30
C SER A 2 -33.80 23.98 -1.47
N VAL A 3 -32.75 24.61 -2.00
CA VAL A 3 -31.39 24.06 -1.96
C VAL A 3 -30.96 24.06 -0.50
N GLN A 4 -31.01 22.90 0.15
CA GLN A 4 -30.39 22.71 1.46
C GLN A 4 -28.89 22.64 1.26
N ILE A 5 -28.21 23.74 1.59
CA ILE A 5 -26.77 23.79 1.80
C ILE A 5 -26.50 22.82 2.95
N ARG A 6 -25.99 21.63 2.63
CA ARG A 6 -25.59 20.63 3.63
C ARG A 6 -24.44 21.22 4.43
N ASP A 7 -24.70 21.40 5.72
CA ASP A 7 -23.72 21.69 6.75
C ASP A 7 -22.49 20.78 6.55
N ALA A 8 -21.33 21.40 6.37
CA ALA A 8 -20.07 20.71 6.17
C ALA A 8 -19.58 20.18 7.52
N GLY A 9 -20.30 19.18 8.05
CA GLY A 9 -19.85 18.37 9.17
C GLY A 9 -18.44 17.86 8.87
N THR A 10 -17.55 17.93 9.86
CA THR A 10 -16.13 17.55 9.75
C THR A 10 -16.01 16.14 9.17
N ARG A 11 -15.74 16.03 7.87
CA ARG A 11 -15.44 14.73 7.26
C ARG A 11 -14.14 14.25 7.88
N SER A 12 -14.26 13.26 8.77
CA SER A 12 -13.13 12.41 9.13
C SER A 12 -12.45 11.98 7.83
N ALA A 13 -11.13 12.11 7.77
CA ALA A 13 -10.38 11.70 6.60
C ALA A 13 -10.77 10.24 6.27
N PRO A 14 -11.08 9.92 5.00
CA PRO A 14 -11.43 8.56 4.62
C PRO A 14 -10.25 7.63 4.99
N LYS A 15 -10.56 6.42 5.47
CA LYS A 15 -9.53 5.40 5.67
C LYS A 15 -8.96 5.02 4.31
N VAL A 16 -7.65 5.21 4.14
CA VAL A 16 -6.94 4.91 2.91
C VAL A 16 -6.41 3.48 3.00
N VAL A 17 -6.62 2.70 1.94
CA VAL A 17 -5.97 1.39 1.78
C VAL A 17 -4.65 1.61 1.06
N ILE A 18 -3.57 1.20 1.69
CA ILE A 18 -2.25 1.13 1.07
C ILE A 18 -2.07 -0.34 0.66
N THR A 19 -1.35 -0.60 -0.43
CA THR A 19 -1.08 -1.97 -0.89
C THR A 19 0.37 -2.04 -1.33
N CYS A 20 1.08 -3.04 -0.81
CA CYS A 20 2.45 -3.31 -1.22
C CYS A 20 2.49 -4.46 -2.24
N ALA A 21 2.93 -4.16 -3.47
CA ALA A 21 3.24 -5.16 -4.50
C ALA A 21 4.72 -5.57 -4.37
N VAL A 22 4.99 -6.51 -3.46
CA VAL A 22 6.34 -6.83 -2.96
C VAL A 22 7.34 -7.26 -4.05
N THR A 23 6.93 -7.99 -5.08
CA THR A 23 7.82 -8.46 -6.17
C THR A 23 7.29 -8.17 -7.57
N GLY A 24 6.08 -8.65 -7.89
CA GLY A 24 5.60 -8.71 -9.28
C GLY A 24 6.42 -9.67 -10.15
N SER A 25 6.35 -9.51 -11.47
CA SER A 25 6.99 -10.40 -12.46
C SER A 25 7.83 -9.68 -13.52
N ILE A 26 7.97 -8.35 -13.42
CA ILE A 26 8.65 -7.52 -14.43
C ILE A 26 10.14 -7.35 -14.14
N HIS A 27 10.49 -7.08 -12.88
CA HIS A 27 11.89 -6.93 -12.49
C HIS A 27 12.55 -8.30 -12.32
N THR A 28 13.84 -8.38 -12.66
CA THR A 28 14.65 -9.59 -12.47
C THR A 28 15.74 -9.35 -11.42
N PRO A 29 16.27 -10.42 -10.77
CA PRO A 29 17.29 -10.28 -9.73
C PRO A 29 18.58 -9.56 -10.15
N THR A 30 18.87 -9.51 -11.45
CA THR A 30 20.04 -8.79 -11.97
C THR A 30 19.84 -7.28 -12.03
N MET A 31 18.60 -6.79 -12.02
CA MET A 31 18.28 -5.36 -12.06
C MET A 31 18.38 -4.69 -10.70
N SER A 32 18.19 -5.43 -9.60
CA SER A 32 18.31 -4.91 -8.24
C SER A 32 18.70 -6.00 -7.24
N PRO A 33 19.68 -5.74 -6.36
CA PRO A 33 20.01 -6.66 -5.27
C PRO A 33 18.91 -6.71 -4.19
N HIS A 34 17.94 -5.79 -4.22
CA HIS A 34 16.86 -5.70 -3.24
C HIS A 34 15.55 -6.36 -3.69
N LEU A 35 15.49 -6.92 -4.90
CA LEU A 35 14.30 -7.59 -5.40
C LEU A 35 14.06 -8.89 -4.62
N PRO A 36 12.97 -9.02 -3.84
CA PRO A 36 12.67 -10.25 -3.14
C PRO A 36 12.16 -11.30 -4.15
N TRP A 37 12.93 -12.38 -4.35
CA TRP A 37 12.55 -13.46 -5.27
C TRP A 37 12.52 -14.84 -4.61
N ARG A 38 13.14 -14.97 -3.42
CA ARG A 38 13.04 -16.18 -2.62
C ARG A 38 11.85 -16.09 -1.67
N PRO A 39 11.19 -17.22 -1.35
CA PRO A 39 10.02 -17.21 -0.47
C PRO A 39 10.25 -16.51 0.88
N GLU A 40 11.41 -16.73 1.49
CA GLU A 40 11.79 -16.13 2.78
C GLU A 40 11.93 -14.60 2.71
N ASP A 41 12.51 -14.09 1.63
CA ASP A 41 12.70 -12.65 1.42
C ASP A 41 11.34 -11.96 1.15
N ILE A 42 10.47 -12.62 0.38
CA ILE A 42 9.12 -12.12 0.10
C ILE A 42 8.31 -12.06 1.40
N ALA A 43 8.38 -13.08 2.25
CA ALA A 43 7.69 -13.11 3.52
C ALA A 43 8.20 -12.00 4.46
N ALA A 44 9.53 -11.84 4.59
CA ALA A 44 10.12 -10.81 5.42
C ALA A 44 9.70 -9.40 4.98
N GLN A 45 9.85 -9.07 3.68
CA GLN A 45 9.48 -7.75 3.18
C GLN A 45 7.97 -7.49 3.20
N ALA A 46 7.13 -8.51 3.04
CA ALA A 46 5.68 -8.36 3.18
C ALA A 46 5.29 -7.97 4.63
N ILE A 47 5.96 -8.54 5.63
CA ILE A 47 5.74 -8.20 7.03
C ILE A 47 6.25 -6.78 7.32
N GLU A 48 7.47 -6.45 6.87
CA GLU A 48 8.04 -5.10 7.03
C GLU A 48 7.15 -4.03 6.39
N ALA A 49 6.57 -4.31 5.22
CA ALA A 49 5.63 -3.41 4.56
C ALA A 49 4.37 -3.18 5.42
N ALA A 50 3.80 -4.24 6.00
CA ALA A 50 2.65 -4.12 6.89
C ALA A 50 2.96 -3.32 8.15
N GLU A 51 4.12 -3.54 8.77
CA GLU A 51 4.57 -2.78 9.94
C GLU A 51 4.81 -1.29 9.62
N ALA A 52 5.24 -0.98 8.40
CA ALA A 52 5.39 0.38 7.89
C ALA A 52 4.04 1.07 7.58
N GLY A 53 2.92 0.34 7.62
CA GLY A 53 1.57 0.86 7.41
C GLY A 53 0.99 0.60 6.02
N ALA A 54 1.59 -0.30 5.24
CA ALA A 54 0.98 -0.85 4.04
C ALA A 54 -0.07 -1.92 4.35
#